data_AF-B1ZXX2-F1
#
_entry.id   AF-B1ZXX2-F1
#
_cell.length_a   1.000
_cell.length_b   1.000
_cell.length_c   1.000
_cell.angle_alpha   90.00
_cell.angle_beta   90.00
_cell.angle_gamma   90.00
#
_symmetry.space_group_name_H-M   'P 1'
#
loop_
_entity.id
_entity.type
_entity.pdbx_description
1 polymer ?
#
loop_
_entity_poly.entity_id
_entity_poly.type
_entity_poly.pdbx_seq_one_letter_code
_entity_poly.pdbx_strand_id
1 'polypeptide(L)'
;MNRPHLRFRTGLALAAFVVTAVTPALFAHDHFDARSRDELVDLSGRWRFSVGDDLRWAQPDFNDHHWSRVSVPGYWEDDGYDGYNGYAWYRRSFRFSDSPNQPTYLLLGRIDDADEVYVNGQKVGGRGAFPPDFIAAWNVDRIYALPAGLLRAGEDNVIAVRVYDGASGGGIVGHSIGIYSSNLPLPEIDLAGTWKFHAGDDPVWKDPACDESDFATMPVPAFWESTSQGDLDGFGWYRKTFRATPHADVATMVLMLGKIDDTDEVYLNGTKIGSTGNLNESDRHSGADFYDQYRGYYFPASLLRDENLLAVRVHDHGGRGGIYEGPLGIISQDRYVEYWEIVRRDRRPFRSLVRALSHIHN
;
A
#
# COMPACT_ATOMS: atom_id res chain seq x y z
N MET A 1 -68.27 -26.96 43.59
CA MET A 1 -67.33 -25.95 43.04
C MET A 1 -66.52 -26.61 41.94
N ASN A 2 -66.88 -26.33 40.69
CA ASN A 2 -66.16 -26.74 39.49
C ASN A 2 -64.87 -25.91 39.34
N ARG A 3 -63.73 -26.56 39.08
CA ARG A 3 -62.60 -25.93 38.37
C ARG A 3 -62.00 -26.93 37.37
N PRO A 4 -61.82 -26.53 36.09
CA PRO A 4 -61.44 -27.43 35.01
C PRO A 4 -59.92 -27.54 34.82
N HIS A 5 -59.53 -28.61 34.13
CA HIS A 5 -58.20 -28.89 33.62
C HIS A 5 -57.75 -27.87 32.57
N LEU A 6 -56.50 -27.41 32.65
CA LEU A 6 -55.79 -26.79 31.52
C LEU A 6 -54.51 -27.59 31.23
N ARG A 7 -54.49 -28.24 30.07
CA ARG A 7 -53.30 -28.87 29.48
C ARG A 7 -52.53 -27.81 28.72
N PHE A 8 -51.31 -27.49 29.15
CA PHE A 8 -50.37 -26.72 28.32
C PHE A 8 -49.54 -27.69 27.47
N ARG A 9 -49.76 -27.64 26.16
CA ARG A 9 -48.84 -28.15 25.14
C ARG A 9 -47.87 -27.02 24.81
N THR A 10 -46.61 -27.14 25.21
CA THR A 10 -45.53 -26.29 24.68
C THR A 10 -44.89 -27.03 23.51
N GLY A 11 -45.16 -26.56 22.30
CA GLY A 11 -44.48 -26.99 21.09
C GLY A 11 -43.05 -26.46 21.08
N LEU A 12 -42.10 -27.36 20.84
CA LEU A 12 -40.71 -27.03 20.55
C LEU A 12 -40.66 -26.48 19.12
N ALA A 13 -40.53 -25.16 18.96
CA ALA A 13 -40.22 -24.57 17.66
C ALA A 13 -38.70 -24.63 17.45
N LEU A 14 -38.26 -25.56 16.60
CA LEU A 14 -36.87 -25.66 16.16
C LEU A 14 -36.61 -24.53 15.16
N ALA A 15 -35.99 -23.44 15.60
CA ALA A 15 -35.54 -22.38 14.71
C ALA A 15 -34.29 -22.88 13.96
N ALA A 16 -34.45 -23.24 12.69
CA ALA A 16 -33.34 -23.54 11.80
C ALA A 16 -32.60 -22.24 11.46
N PHE A 17 -31.42 -22.04 12.05
CA PHE A 17 -30.48 -21.02 11.60
C PHE A 17 -29.87 -21.49 10.28
N VAL A 18 -30.38 -20.97 9.17
CA VAL A 18 -29.69 -21.05 7.88
C VAL A 18 -28.57 -20.02 7.94
N VAL A 19 -27.36 -20.48 8.25
CA VAL A 19 -26.13 -19.70 8.01
C VAL A 19 -25.92 -19.70 6.51
N THR A 20 -26.45 -18.68 5.83
CA THR A 20 -26.03 -18.37 4.47
C THR A 20 -24.55 -17.98 4.56
N ALA A 21 -23.67 -18.87 4.12
CA ALA A 21 -22.28 -18.54 3.88
C ALA A 21 -22.27 -17.41 2.83
N VAL A 22 -22.05 -16.18 3.32
CA VAL A 22 -21.67 -15.08 2.44
C VAL A 22 -20.27 -15.42 1.99
N THR A 23 -20.14 -15.93 0.76
CA THR A 23 -18.86 -15.97 0.07
C THR A 23 -18.34 -14.54 0.07
N PRO A 24 -17.20 -14.22 0.71
CA PRO A 24 -16.61 -12.90 0.53
C PRO A 24 -16.31 -12.80 -0.96
N ALA A 25 -17.02 -11.89 -1.63
CA ALA A 25 -16.66 -11.48 -2.97
C ALA A 25 -15.18 -11.10 -2.90
N LEU A 26 -14.34 -11.74 -3.72
CA LEU A 26 -12.97 -11.30 -3.94
C LEU A 26 -13.03 -9.79 -4.25
N PHE A 27 -12.60 -8.97 -3.31
CA PHE A 27 -12.33 -7.57 -3.60
C PHE A 27 -11.11 -7.56 -4.51
N ALA A 28 -11.37 -7.53 -5.81
CA ALA A 28 -10.38 -7.12 -6.80
C ALA A 28 -10.02 -5.66 -6.47
N HIS A 29 -9.04 -5.50 -5.59
CA HIS A 29 -8.31 -4.26 -5.47
C HIS A 29 -7.40 -4.23 -6.70
N ASP A 30 -7.89 -3.63 -7.78
CA ASP A 30 -7.04 -3.25 -8.91
C ASP A 30 -6.12 -2.12 -8.40
N HIS A 31 -5.04 -2.54 -7.75
CA HIS A 31 -4.01 -1.67 -7.19
C HIS A 31 -3.32 -0.92 -8.33
N PHE A 32 -3.35 0.41 -8.27
CA PHE A 32 -2.35 1.31 -8.86
C PHE A 32 -2.02 1.05 -10.35
N ASP A 33 -2.97 1.40 -11.23
CA ASP A 33 -2.88 1.52 -12.70
C ASP A 33 -1.97 0.51 -13.44
N ALA A 34 -2.45 -0.74 -13.52
CA ALA A 34 -1.84 -1.84 -14.28
C ALA A 34 -1.63 -1.56 -15.80
N ARG A 35 -2.13 -0.44 -16.33
CA ARG A 35 -1.99 -0.08 -17.76
C ARG A 35 -0.71 0.69 -18.09
N SER A 36 -0.01 1.20 -17.07
CA SER A 36 1.19 2.01 -17.22
C SER A 36 2.50 1.22 -17.07
N ARG A 37 2.41 -0.12 -16.94
CA ARG A 37 3.55 -0.98 -16.66
C ARG A 37 3.59 -2.16 -17.62
N ASP A 38 4.71 -2.33 -18.28
CA ASP A 38 5.00 -3.53 -19.07
C ASP A 38 5.65 -4.56 -18.14
N GLU A 39 5.06 -5.74 -18.01
CA GLU A 39 5.67 -6.86 -17.30
C GLU A 39 6.83 -7.43 -18.10
N LEU A 40 8.03 -7.35 -17.54
CA LEU A 40 9.25 -7.87 -18.17
C LEU A 40 9.54 -9.30 -17.72
N VAL A 41 9.27 -9.61 -16.46
CA VAL A 41 9.48 -10.94 -15.86
C VAL A 41 8.38 -11.22 -14.85
N ASP A 42 7.60 -12.26 -15.08
CA ASP A 42 6.74 -12.87 -14.06
C ASP A 42 7.61 -13.68 -13.08
N LEU A 43 7.55 -13.30 -11.81
CA LEU A 43 8.29 -13.94 -10.72
C LEU A 43 7.39 -14.80 -9.84
N SER A 44 6.10 -14.96 -10.15
CA SER A 44 5.21 -15.86 -9.43
C SER A 44 5.62 -17.34 -9.55
N GLY A 45 5.10 -18.17 -8.65
CA GLY A 45 5.34 -19.60 -8.59
C GLY A 45 6.21 -20.03 -7.42
N ARG A 46 7.06 -21.05 -7.61
CA ARG A 46 7.82 -21.68 -6.51
C ARG A 46 9.15 -20.97 -6.26
N TRP A 47 9.32 -20.41 -5.07
CA TRP A 47 10.56 -19.78 -4.60
C TRP A 47 11.31 -20.73 -3.68
N ARG A 48 12.65 -20.59 -3.60
CA ARG A 48 13.44 -21.26 -2.56
C ARG A 48 13.12 -20.62 -1.22
N PHE A 49 13.04 -21.45 -0.17
CA PHE A 49 12.60 -21.01 1.15
C PHE A 49 13.38 -21.72 2.26
N SER A 50 13.78 -20.95 3.28
CA SER A 50 14.41 -21.46 4.48
C SER A 50 14.01 -20.63 5.71
N VAL A 51 13.82 -21.31 6.83
CA VAL A 51 13.58 -20.68 8.13
C VAL A 51 14.90 -20.34 8.81
N GLY A 52 14.89 -19.31 9.66
CA GLY A 52 16.08 -18.77 10.31
C GLY A 52 16.55 -17.47 9.69
N ASP A 53 17.67 -16.94 10.18
CA ASP A 53 18.12 -15.61 9.83
C ASP A 53 19.63 -15.53 9.64
N ASP A 54 20.07 -15.35 8.39
CA ASP A 54 21.47 -15.24 8.04
C ASP A 54 21.64 -14.31 6.83
N LEU A 55 22.25 -13.15 7.05
CA LEU A 55 22.45 -12.12 6.02
C LEU A 55 23.30 -12.61 4.83
N ARG A 56 24.06 -13.71 4.96
CA ARG A 56 24.77 -14.32 3.83
C ARG A 56 23.80 -14.82 2.76
N TRP A 57 22.55 -15.12 3.13
CA TRP A 57 21.50 -15.56 2.21
C TRP A 57 21.03 -14.45 1.27
N ALA A 58 21.43 -13.20 1.46
CA ALA A 58 21.22 -12.13 0.49
C ALA A 58 22.18 -12.20 -0.71
N GLN A 59 23.33 -12.86 -0.56
CA GLN A 59 24.40 -12.82 -1.55
C GLN A 59 24.04 -13.58 -2.84
N PRO A 60 24.42 -13.08 -4.03
CA PRO A 60 24.03 -13.69 -5.30
C PRO A 60 24.69 -15.06 -5.52
N ASP A 61 25.84 -15.31 -4.92
CA ASP A 61 26.62 -16.56 -5.02
C ASP A 61 26.26 -17.60 -3.95
N PHE A 62 25.33 -17.29 -3.04
CA PHE A 62 24.89 -18.23 -2.01
C PHE A 62 24.21 -19.46 -2.64
N ASN A 63 24.64 -20.65 -2.22
CA ASN A 63 24.10 -21.92 -2.68
C ASN A 63 22.86 -22.32 -1.88
N ASP A 64 21.68 -22.09 -2.46
CA ASP A 64 20.36 -22.42 -1.90
C ASP A 64 19.79 -23.76 -2.41
N HIS A 65 20.57 -24.61 -3.06
CA HIS A 65 20.05 -25.84 -3.67
C HIS A 65 19.37 -26.78 -2.68
N HIS A 66 19.79 -26.72 -1.41
CA HIS A 66 19.27 -27.52 -0.30
C HIS A 66 17.99 -26.94 0.32
N TRP A 67 17.58 -25.73 -0.06
CA TRP A 67 16.38 -25.10 0.48
C TRP A 67 15.11 -25.75 -0.07
N SER A 68 14.09 -25.77 0.80
CA SER A 68 12.71 -26.10 0.44
C SER A 68 12.17 -25.11 -0.58
N ARG A 69 10.94 -25.35 -1.05
CA ARG A 69 10.23 -24.41 -1.91
C ARG A 69 8.82 -24.16 -1.42
N VAL A 70 8.40 -22.92 -1.43
CA VAL A 70 7.02 -22.49 -1.14
C VAL A 70 6.45 -21.72 -2.32
N SER A 71 5.14 -21.54 -2.34
CA SER A 71 4.39 -20.82 -3.37
C SER A 71 4.41 -19.33 -3.09
N VAL A 72 4.61 -18.54 -4.13
CA VAL A 72 4.57 -17.08 -4.09
C VAL A 72 3.69 -16.60 -5.26
N PRO A 73 2.59 -15.89 -5.01
CA PRO A 73 2.10 -15.51 -3.69
C PRO A 73 1.53 -16.69 -2.89
N GLY A 74 1.56 -16.58 -1.57
CA GLY A 74 1.01 -17.56 -0.63
C GLY A 74 1.56 -17.40 0.79
N TYR A 75 0.80 -17.91 1.76
CA TYR A 75 1.27 -18.10 3.12
C TYR A 75 2.21 -19.30 3.17
N TRP A 76 3.31 -19.24 3.92
CA TRP A 76 4.22 -20.40 4.02
C TRP A 76 3.60 -21.57 4.80
N GLU A 77 2.57 -21.32 5.61
CA GLU A 77 1.79 -22.33 6.32
C GLU A 77 1.15 -23.31 5.34
N ASP A 78 0.61 -22.79 4.23
CA ASP A 78 -0.02 -23.59 3.17
C ASP A 78 0.97 -24.55 2.47
N ASP A 79 2.28 -24.33 2.64
CA ASP A 79 3.36 -25.15 2.10
C ASP A 79 4.14 -25.92 3.19
N GLY A 80 3.53 -26.15 4.36
CA GLY A 80 4.01 -27.09 5.38
C GLY A 80 4.79 -26.46 6.54
N TYR A 81 4.65 -25.15 6.73
CA TYR A 81 5.22 -24.41 7.86
C TYR A 81 4.15 -23.98 8.88
N ASP A 82 3.19 -24.87 9.16
CA ASP A 82 2.04 -24.63 10.04
C ASP A 82 2.44 -23.99 11.38
N GLY A 83 1.94 -22.78 11.64
CA GLY A 83 2.13 -22.05 12.90
C GLY A 83 3.56 -21.58 13.15
N TYR A 84 4.43 -21.59 12.14
CA TYR A 84 5.78 -21.06 12.25
C TYR A 84 5.75 -19.54 12.25
N ASN A 85 6.25 -18.94 13.34
CA ASN A 85 6.46 -17.49 13.45
C ASN A 85 7.96 -17.24 13.68
N GLY A 86 8.51 -16.23 13.03
CA GLY A 86 9.91 -15.85 13.15
C GLY A 86 10.52 -15.44 11.82
N TYR A 87 11.83 -15.58 11.70
CA TYR A 87 12.54 -15.23 10.47
C TYR A 87 12.42 -16.32 9.42
N ALA A 88 12.19 -15.90 8.18
CA ALA A 88 12.26 -16.75 7.02
C ALA A 88 12.87 -15.98 5.85
N TRP A 89 13.42 -16.73 4.90
CA TRP A 89 14.03 -16.17 3.71
C TRP A 89 13.52 -16.85 2.46
N TYR A 90 13.25 -16.02 1.46
CA TYR A 90 12.91 -16.43 0.11
C TYR A 90 14.06 -16.11 -0.84
N ARG A 91 14.30 -16.98 -1.81
CA ARG A 91 15.24 -16.73 -2.91
C ARG A 91 14.65 -17.13 -4.26
N ARG A 92 14.88 -16.29 -5.27
CA ARG A 92 14.45 -16.54 -6.66
C ARG A 92 15.51 -16.09 -7.64
N SER A 93 15.99 -17.04 -8.43
CA SER A 93 16.78 -16.77 -9.62
C SER A 93 15.87 -16.57 -10.83
N PHE A 94 16.21 -15.62 -11.69
CA PHE A 94 15.50 -15.36 -12.94
C PHE A 94 16.46 -14.79 -13.99
N ARG A 95 16.11 -14.99 -15.27
CA ARG A 95 16.86 -14.42 -16.38
C ARG A 95 16.24 -13.10 -16.80
N PHE A 96 17.06 -12.07 -16.96
CA PHE A 96 16.63 -10.76 -17.42
C PHE A 96 17.16 -10.53 -18.83
N SER A 97 16.27 -10.59 -19.84
CA SER A 97 16.69 -10.63 -21.25
C SER A 97 17.39 -9.34 -21.68
N ASP A 98 16.69 -8.21 -21.59
CA ASP A 98 17.18 -6.91 -22.06
C ASP A 98 16.79 -5.80 -21.09
N SER A 99 17.63 -4.77 -21.00
CA SER A 99 17.31 -3.56 -20.22
C SER A 99 16.35 -2.68 -21.02
N PRO A 100 15.17 -2.36 -20.48
CA PRO A 100 14.26 -1.42 -21.12
C PRO A 100 14.88 -0.01 -21.14
N ASN A 101 14.40 0.84 -22.05
CA ASN A 101 14.72 2.27 -22.04
C ASN A 101 13.99 3.05 -20.93
N GLN A 102 13.05 2.39 -20.25
CA GLN A 102 12.25 2.95 -19.17
C GLN A 102 12.79 2.49 -17.80
N PRO A 103 12.51 3.24 -16.72
CA PRO A 103 12.78 2.78 -15.37
C PRO A 103 12.17 1.40 -15.07
N THR A 104 12.90 0.59 -14.30
CA THR A 104 12.50 -0.75 -13.91
C THR A 104 12.11 -0.79 -12.43
N TYR A 105 11.10 -1.59 -12.09
CA TYR A 105 10.57 -1.74 -10.76
C TYR A 105 10.45 -3.22 -10.40
N LEU A 106 10.73 -3.54 -9.13
CA LEU A 106 10.40 -4.82 -8.51
C LEU A 106 9.09 -4.67 -7.74
N LEU A 107 8.09 -5.48 -8.10
CA LEU A 107 6.84 -5.60 -7.37
C LEU A 107 6.81 -6.96 -6.67
N LEU A 108 6.53 -6.95 -5.36
CA LEU A 108 6.39 -8.15 -4.53
C LEU A 108 5.03 -8.21 -3.81
N GLY A 109 4.09 -7.33 -4.17
CA GLY A 109 2.81 -7.22 -3.49
C GLY A 109 2.97 -6.99 -1.98
N ARG A 110 2.03 -7.49 -1.19
CA ARG A 110 2.09 -7.50 0.27
C ARG A 110 2.97 -8.64 0.81
N ILE A 111 3.74 -8.34 1.84
CA ILE A 111 4.58 -9.29 2.58
C ILE A 111 4.25 -9.17 4.07
N ASP A 112 3.91 -10.28 4.69
CA ASP A 112 3.59 -10.37 6.10
C ASP A 112 4.83 -10.83 6.90
N ASP A 113 5.31 -10.13 7.94
CA ASP A 113 4.83 -8.87 8.51
C ASP A 113 5.80 -7.70 8.20
N ALA A 114 7.08 -7.94 8.41
CA ALA A 114 8.18 -7.02 8.09
C ALA A 114 9.16 -7.69 7.14
N ASP A 115 9.85 -6.91 6.32
CA ASP A 115 10.75 -7.44 5.30
C ASP A 115 11.95 -6.54 4.98
N GLU A 116 12.99 -7.17 4.45
CA GLU A 116 14.08 -6.54 3.72
C GLU A 116 14.30 -7.26 2.38
N VAL A 117 14.42 -6.49 1.30
CA VAL A 117 14.51 -7.02 -0.06
C VAL A 117 15.87 -6.69 -0.66
N TYR A 118 16.48 -7.70 -1.26
CA TYR A 118 17.79 -7.64 -1.87
C TYR A 118 17.72 -8.12 -3.31
N VAL A 119 18.40 -7.40 -4.21
CA VAL A 119 18.61 -7.80 -5.59
C VAL A 119 20.11 -7.89 -5.84
N ASN A 120 20.59 -9.04 -6.28
CA ASN A 120 22.00 -9.31 -6.54
C ASN A 120 22.92 -8.94 -5.34
N GLY A 121 22.45 -9.14 -4.11
CA GLY A 121 23.17 -8.81 -2.87
C GLY A 121 23.02 -7.37 -2.38
N GLN A 122 22.44 -6.47 -3.18
CA GLN A 122 22.20 -5.08 -2.78
C GLN A 122 20.78 -4.93 -2.22
N LYS A 123 20.65 -4.34 -1.01
CA LYS A 123 19.34 -4.00 -0.44
C LYS A 123 18.66 -2.93 -1.29
N VAL A 124 17.45 -3.21 -1.77
CA VAL A 124 16.63 -2.29 -2.59
C VAL A 124 15.46 -1.71 -1.81
N GLY A 125 15.10 -2.32 -0.68
CA GLY A 125 14.03 -1.81 0.17
C GLY A 125 13.68 -2.74 1.32
N GLY A 126 12.52 -2.47 1.91
CA GLY A 126 11.93 -3.21 3.01
C GLY A 126 10.78 -2.43 3.63
N ARG A 127 9.93 -3.08 4.42
CA ARG A 127 8.87 -2.43 5.20
C ARG A 127 8.83 -2.99 6.61
N GLY A 128 8.33 -2.17 7.54
CA GLY A 128 8.31 -2.51 8.95
C GLY A 128 9.69 -2.41 9.60
N ALA A 129 9.81 -3.02 10.78
CA ALA A 129 11.07 -3.15 11.51
C ALA A 129 11.10 -4.52 12.17
N PHE A 130 12.29 -5.13 12.21
CA PHE A 130 12.50 -6.42 12.88
C PHE A 130 12.68 -6.25 14.39
N PRO A 131 12.52 -7.31 15.20
CA PRO A 131 12.81 -7.27 16.62
C PRO A 131 14.21 -6.73 16.94
N PRO A 132 14.39 -6.07 18.11
CA PRO A 132 13.44 -5.95 19.22
C PRO A 132 12.33 -4.91 19.02
N ASP A 133 12.53 -3.92 18.15
CA ASP A 133 11.58 -2.83 17.91
C ASP A 133 10.64 -3.18 16.75
N PHE A 134 9.94 -4.32 16.88
CA PHE A 134 9.13 -4.89 15.81
C PHE A 134 7.98 -3.97 15.38
N ILE A 135 7.89 -3.69 14.08
CA ILE A 135 6.80 -2.93 13.46
C ILE A 135 6.30 -3.74 12.26
N ALA A 136 5.04 -4.16 12.31
CA ALA A 136 4.36 -4.82 11.21
C ALA A 136 4.06 -3.85 10.05
N ALA A 137 4.08 -4.39 8.83
CA ALA A 137 3.74 -3.69 7.59
C ALA A 137 3.03 -4.61 6.57
N TRP A 138 2.32 -5.65 7.04
CA TRP A 138 1.65 -6.66 6.22
C TRP A 138 0.74 -6.14 5.11
N ASN A 139 0.13 -4.97 5.28
CA ASN A 139 -0.85 -4.38 4.35
C ASN A 139 -0.25 -3.46 3.28
N VAL A 140 1.06 -3.28 3.24
CA VAL A 140 1.70 -2.35 2.28
C VAL A 140 2.15 -3.08 1.04
N ASP A 141 1.87 -2.56 -0.15
CA ASP A 141 2.49 -3.12 -1.35
C ASP A 141 3.98 -2.77 -1.43
N ARG A 142 4.79 -3.77 -1.81
CA ARG A 142 6.22 -3.65 -2.01
C ARG A 142 6.47 -3.33 -3.47
N ILE A 143 6.79 -2.07 -3.73
CA ILE A 143 7.14 -1.54 -5.05
C ILE A 143 8.47 -0.82 -4.90
N TYR A 144 9.51 -1.30 -5.57
CA TYR A 144 10.86 -0.74 -5.47
C TYR A 144 11.39 -0.33 -6.83
N ALA A 145 11.75 0.94 -6.98
CA ALA A 145 12.53 1.38 -8.12
C ALA A 145 13.91 0.72 -8.09
N LEU A 146 14.30 0.07 -9.17
CA LEU A 146 15.59 -0.57 -9.28
C LEU A 146 16.59 0.40 -9.92
N PRO A 147 17.74 0.68 -9.28
CA PRO A 147 18.81 1.46 -9.88
C PRO A 147 19.22 0.91 -11.25
N ALA A 148 19.51 1.83 -12.19
CA ALA A 148 20.04 1.45 -13.50
C ALA A 148 21.32 0.62 -13.34
N GLY A 149 21.40 -0.50 -14.07
CA GLY A 149 22.52 -1.43 -14.00
C GLY A 149 22.51 -2.40 -12.82
N LEU A 150 21.53 -2.33 -11.90
CA LEU A 150 21.40 -3.31 -10.83
C LEU A 150 21.03 -4.71 -11.36
N LEU A 151 20.13 -4.75 -12.35
CA LEU A 151 19.81 -5.97 -13.09
C LEU A 151 20.86 -6.20 -14.18
N ARG A 152 21.36 -7.44 -14.25
CA ARG A 152 22.35 -7.89 -15.23
C ARG A 152 21.62 -8.44 -16.45
N ALA A 153 21.61 -7.68 -17.55
CA ALA A 153 20.99 -8.11 -18.79
C ALA A 153 21.73 -9.30 -19.42
N GLY A 154 20.98 -10.25 -19.97
CA GLY A 154 21.50 -11.49 -20.55
C GLY A 154 22.01 -12.52 -19.53
N GLU A 155 22.00 -12.20 -18.24
CA GLU A 155 22.50 -13.02 -17.15
C GLU A 155 21.38 -13.43 -16.16
N ASP A 156 21.71 -14.36 -15.28
CA ASP A 156 20.86 -14.73 -14.16
C ASP A 156 21.00 -13.69 -13.05
N ASN A 157 19.87 -13.29 -12.50
CA ASN A 157 19.73 -12.36 -11.39
C ASN A 157 19.10 -13.09 -10.22
N VAL A 158 19.36 -12.61 -8.99
CA VAL A 158 18.83 -13.20 -7.76
C VAL A 158 18.09 -12.14 -6.96
N ILE A 159 16.86 -12.45 -6.58
CA ILE A 159 16.13 -11.75 -5.52
C ILE A 159 16.22 -12.59 -4.26
N ALA A 160 16.53 -11.94 -3.14
CA ALA A 160 16.42 -12.50 -1.80
C ALA A 160 15.52 -11.61 -0.95
N VAL A 161 14.58 -12.21 -0.24
CA VAL A 161 13.65 -11.51 0.66
C VAL A 161 13.80 -12.10 2.03
N ARG A 162 14.20 -11.28 2.99
CA ARG A 162 14.22 -11.59 4.42
C ARG A 162 12.89 -11.14 5.00
N VAL A 163 12.20 -12.03 5.68
CA VAL A 163 10.89 -11.77 6.28
C VAL A 163 10.95 -12.09 7.77
N TYR A 164 10.30 -11.28 8.58
CA TYR A 164 9.97 -11.63 9.96
C TYR A 164 8.45 -11.56 10.12
N ASP A 165 7.87 -12.68 10.55
CA ASP A 165 6.48 -12.78 10.98
C ASP A 165 6.43 -12.89 12.50
N GLY A 166 5.63 -12.02 13.12
CA GLY A 166 5.48 -11.97 14.56
C GLY A 166 4.37 -12.88 15.09
N ALA A 167 3.33 -13.13 14.29
CA ALA A 167 2.15 -13.88 14.70
C ALA A 167 1.24 -14.22 13.51
N SER A 168 0.59 -15.38 13.60
CA SER A 168 -0.46 -15.84 12.68
C SER A 168 0.12 -16.53 11.44
N GLY A 169 0.09 -15.86 10.28
CA GLY A 169 0.48 -16.49 9.03
C GLY A 169 1.37 -15.57 8.24
N GLY A 170 2.55 -16.04 7.84
CA GLY A 170 3.54 -15.20 7.18
C GLY A 170 3.76 -15.53 5.71
N GLY A 171 4.37 -14.58 5.00
CA GLY A 171 4.88 -14.80 3.65
C GLY A 171 4.61 -13.67 2.66
N ILE A 172 4.90 -13.94 1.39
CA ILE A 172 4.66 -13.00 0.28
C ILE A 172 3.28 -13.31 -0.27
N VAL A 173 2.27 -12.51 0.09
CA VAL A 173 0.85 -12.84 -0.07
C VAL A 173 0.13 -11.98 -1.11
N GLY A 174 0.68 -10.82 -1.48
CA GLY A 174 0.09 -9.96 -2.51
C GLY A 174 0.41 -10.41 -3.93
N HIS A 175 -0.31 -9.86 -4.91
CA HIS A 175 -0.20 -10.28 -6.30
C HIS A 175 0.80 -9.40 -7.08
N SER A 176 0.91 -9.61 -8.40
CA SER A 176 1.81 -8.86 -9.30
C SER A 176 3.28 -8.99 -8.92
N ILE A 177 3.72 -10.23 -8.69
CA ILE A 177 5.08 -10.57 -8.29
C ILE A 177 5.95 -10.59 -9.54
N GLY A 178 6.75 -9.55 -9.77
CA GLY A 178 7.46 -9.42 -11.04
C GLY A 178 8.42 -8.24 -11.18
N ILE A 179 9.13 -8.23 -12.30
CA ILE A 179 9.90 -7.09 -12.78
C ILE A 179 9.08 -6.38 -13.84
N TYR A 180 8.91 -5.08 -13.67
CA TYR A 180 8.09 -4.24 -14.56
C TYR A 180 8.89 -3.05 -15.04
N SER A 181 8.67 -2.59 -16.27
CA SER A 181 9.08 -1.26 -16.71
C SER A 181 7.92 -0.29 -16.68
N SER A 182 8.19 0.94 -16.24
CA SER A 182 7.21 2.02 -16.30
C SER A 182 7.89 3.37 -16.42
N ASN A 183 7.31 4.25 -17.22
CA ASN A 183 7.68 5.66 -17.23
C ASN A 183 6.99 6.46 -16.12
N LEU A 184 6.07 5.86 -15.35
CA LEU A 184 5.34 6.56 -14.30
C LEU A 184 6.28 6.93 -13.15
N PRO A 185 6.47 8.22 -12.83
CA PRO A 185 7.31 8.63 -11.71
C PRO A 185 6.73 8.12 -10.37
N LEU A 186 7.55 7.46 -9.56
CA LEU A 186 7.22 7.17 -8.17
C LEU A 186 7.61 8.34 -7.24
N PRO A 187 6.91 8.49 -6.09
CA PRO A 187 7.34 9.39 -5.04
C PRO A 187 8.80 9.17 -4.65
N GLU A 188 9.50 10.27 -4.37
CA GLU A 188 10.90 10.27 -3.91
C GLU A 188 10.97 9.86 -2.43
N ILE A 189 9.97 10.26 -1.66
CA ILE A 189 9.76 9.82 -0.29
C ILE A 189 8.46 9.03 -0.26
N ASP A 190 8.54 7.75 0.04
CA ASP A 190 7.37 6.89 0.21
C ASP A 190 6.80 7.06 1.62
N LEU A 191 5.50 7.37 1.69
CA LEU A 191 4.80 7.56 2.95
C LEU A 191 3.77 6.46 3.24
N ALA A 192 3.65 5.43 2.41
CA ALA A 192 2.76 4.31 2.67
C ALA A 192 3.22 3.50 3.90
N GLY A 193 2.26 2.82 4.54
CA GLY A 193 2.46 1.93 5.68
C GLY A 193 1.79 2.40 6.95
N THR A 194 2.40 2.09 8.09
CA THR A 194 1.79 2.34 9.40
C THR A 194 1.91 3.80 9.78
N TRP A 195 0.77 4.41 10.09
CA TRP A 195 0.60 5.77 10.59
C TRP A 195 0.00 5.72 11.98
N LYS A 196 0.15 6.79 12.75
CA LYS A 196 -0.61 7.01 13.98
C LYS A 196 -1.99 7.53 13.63
N PHE A 197 -3.02 7.09 14.36
CA PHE A 197 -4.41 7.47 14.13
C PHE A 197 -5.16 7.72 15.43
N HIS A 198 -6.02 8.74 15.43
CA HIS A 198 -6.94 9.01 16.53
C HIS A 198 -8.29 9.45 15.97
N ALA A 199 -9.39 8.84 16.45
CA ALA A 199 -10.74 9.26 16.13
C ALA A 199 -11.17 10.47 16.97
N GLY A 200 -11.94 11.39 16.41
CA GLY A 200 -12.30 12.66 17.03
C GLY A 200 -11.58 13.83 16.38
N ASP A 201 -11.71 15.02 16.98
CA ASP A 201 -11.27 16.25 16.35
C ASP A 201 -10.63 17.23 17.32
N ASP A 202 -9.31 17.13 17.51
CA ASP A 202 -8.53 18.09 18.30
C ASP A 202 -7.47 18.77 17.41
N PRO A 203 -7.55 20.10 17.20
CA PRO A 203 -6.58 20.82 16.38
C PRO A 203 -5.15 20.82 16.95
N VAL A 204 -4.93 20.42 18.21
CA VAL A 204 -3.58 20.25 18.78
C VAL A 204 -2.80 19.11 18.10
N TRP A 205 -3.51 18.15 17.51
CA TRP A 205 -2.90 16.97 16.88
C TRP A 205 -2.10 17.28 15.61
N LYS A 206 -2.18 18.51 15.07
CA LYS A 206 -1.29 18.99 14.01
C LYS A 206 0.12 19.32 14.49
N ASP A 207 0.29 19.55 15.80
CA ASP A 207 1.51 20.11 16.36
C ASP A 207 2.52 18.99 16.70
N PRO A 208 3.82 19.12 16.33
CA PRO A 208 4.83 18.10 16.61
C PRO A 208 5.03 17.73 18.07
N ALA A 209 4.68 18.63 18.99
CA ALA A 209 4.83 18.42 20.43
C ALA A 209 3.63 17.72 21.09
N CYS A 210 2.58 17.41 20.32
CA CYS A 210 1.39 16.78 20.85
C CYS A 210 1.67 15.37 21.36
N ASP A 211 1.08 15.03 22.51
CA ASP A 211 1.05 13.69 23.08
C ASP A 211 0.43 12.68 22.09
N GLU A 212 1.07 11.52 21.96
CA GLU A 212 0.68 10.44 21.06
C GLU A 212 0.32 9.15 21.83
N SER A 213 0.28 9.18 23.17
CA SER A 213 0.05 7.99 24.00
C SER A 213 -1.21 7.23 23.61
N ASP A 214 -2.25 7.98 23.24
CA ASP A 214 -3.59 7.46 22.97
C ASP A 214 -3.83 7.21 21.47
N PHE A 215 -2.83 7.48 20.61
CA PHE A 215 -2.95 7.21 19.18
C PHE A 215 -2.77 5.72 18.89
N ALA A 216 -3.78 5.15 18.23
CA ALA A 216 -3.71 3.84 17.62
C ALA A 216 -2.77 3.83 16.41
N THR A 217 -2.45 2.63 15.90
CA THR A 217 -1.77 2.46 14.62
C THR A 217 -2.79 2.16 13.54
N MET A 218 -2.63 2.78 12.38
CA MET A 218 -3.49 2.65 11.22
C MET A 218 -2.64 2.41 9.97
N PRO A 219 -2.90 1.36 9.19
CA PRO A 219 -2.28 1.23 7.89
C PRO A 219 -2.84 2.22 6.89
N VAL A 220 -1.97 2.74 6.03
CA VAL A 220 -2.31 3.71 4.99
C VAL A 220 -1.60 3.29 3.70
N PRO A 221 -2.31 2.99 2.61
CA PRO A 221 -3.74 3.21 2.43
C PRO A 221 -4.60 2.10 3.05
N ALA A 222 -5.73 2.48 3.66
CA ALA A 222 -6.78 1.57 4.10
C ALA A 222 -8.08 2.35 4.36
N PHE A 223 -9.21 1.64 4.30
CA PHE A 223 -10.48 2.12 4.81
C PHE A 223 -10.56 1.92 6.32
N TRP A 224 -11.18 2.84 7.07
CA TRP A 224 -11.33 2.74 8.52
C TRP A 224 -12.05 1.45 8.94
N GLU A 225 -13.08 1.04 8.21
CA GLU A 225 -13.92 -0.14 8.51
C GLU A 225 -13.18 -1.46 8.26
N SER A 226 -12.08 -1.42 7.50
CA SER A 226 -11.20 -2.58 7.32
C SER A 226 -10.24 -2.80 8.50
N THR A 227 -10.34 -1.95 9.52
CA THR A 227 -9.49 -1.97 10.72
C THR A 227 -10.33 -2.06 11.99
N SER A 228 -9.67 -2.00 13.15
CA SER A 228 -10.33 -2.02 14.46
C SER A 228 -11.21 -0.79 14.75
N GLN A 229 -11.28 0.20 13.84
CA GLN A 229 -12.05 1.43 14.02
C GLN A 229 -13.55 1.28 13.69
N GLY A 230 -13.97 0.18 13.05
CA GLY A 230 -15.38 -0.08 12.74
C GLY A 230 -16.00 0.96 11.79
N ASP A 231 -17.33 1.13 11.88
CA ASP A 231 -18.12 2.09 11.08
C ASP A 231 -17.96 3.52 11.64
N LEU A 232 -16.74 4.07 11.56
CA LEU A 232 -16.45 5.41 12.05
C LEU A 232 -16.94 6.46 11.05
N ASP A 233 -18.06 7.11 11.35
CA ASP A 233 -18.44 8.37 10.71
C ASP A 233 -17.97 9.55 11.58
N GLY A 234 -17.36 10.57 10.98
CA GLY A 234 -16.85 11.75 11.68
C GLY A 234 -15.36 12.00 11.45
N PHE A 235 -14.72 12.61 12.44
CA PHE A 235 -13.33 13.04 12.30
C PHE A 235 -12.33 11.93 12.64
N GLY A 236 -11.28 11.86 11.84
CA GLY A 236 -10.10 11.05 12.10
C GLY A 236 -8.84 11.84 11.81
N TRP A 237 -7.83 11.71 12.67
CA TRP A 237 -6.55 12.35 12.52
C TRP A 237 -5.44 11.33 12.34
N TYR A 238 -4.69 11.51 11.26
CA TYR A 238 -3.52 10.73 10.94
C TYR A 238 -2.25 11.50 11.25
N ARG A 239 -1.22 10.81 11.72
CA ARG A 239 0.12 11.36 11.95
C ARG A 239 1.20 10.42 11.42
N LYS A 240 2.17 10.97 10.70
CA LYS A 240 3.33 10.25 10.17
C LYS A 240 4.61 11.04 10.35
N THR A 241 5.56 10.45 11.05
CA THR A 241 6.92 10.96 11.10
C THR A 241 7.73 10.39 9.93
N PHE A 242 8.54 11.23 9.32
CA PHE A 242 9.45 10.81 8.25
C PHE A 242 10.70 11.69 8.22
N ARG A 243 11.79 11.11 7.73
CA ARG A 243 13.03 11.84 7.48
C ARG A 243 13.07 12.29 6.03
N ALA A 244 13.55 13.51 5.82
CA ALA A 244 13.82 14.05 4.50
C ALA A 244 15.11 14.86 4.58
N THR A 245 15.90 14.86 3.51
CA THR A 245 17.01 15.81 3.41
C THR A 245 16.55 16.96 2.52
N PRO A 246 16.57 18.21 2.99
CA PRO A 246 16.21 19.35 2.15
C PRO A 246 17.08 19.36 0.89
N HIS A 247 16.46 19.29 -0.29
CA HIS A 247 17.18 19.52 -1.54
C HIS A 247 17.33 21.02 -1.75
N ALA A 248 18.56 21.53 -1.64
CA ALA A 248 18.85 22.96 -1.79
C ALA A 248 18.39 23.54 -3.15
N ASP A 249 18.31 22.70 -4.18
CA ASP A 249 18.00 23.09 -5.55
C ASP A 249 16.52 22.93 -5.93
N VAL A 250 15.69 22.33 -5.06
CA VAL A 250 14.25 22.13 -5.34
C VAL A 250 13.43 23.18 -4.61
N ALA A 251 12.71 24.02 -5.35
CA ALA A 251 11.90 25.08 -4.74
C ALA A 251 10.55 24.55 -4.21
N THR A 252 9.91 23.66 -4.95
CA THR A 252 8.54 23.21 -4.69
C THR A 252 8.44 21.69 -4.75
N MET A 253 7.83 21.12 -3.72
CA MET A 253 7.47 19.71 -3.64
C MET A 253 5.95 19.55 -3.69
N VAL A 254 5.48 18.34 -3.97
CA VAL A 254 4.07 17.96 -3.93
C VAL A 254 3.93 16.76 -3.00
N LEU A 255 3.00 16.87 -2.05
CA LEU A 255 2.55 15.74 -1.25
C LEU A 255 1.40 15.05 -1.99
N MET A 256 1.59 13.79 -2.35
CA MET A 256 0.57 12.89 -2.89
C MET A 256 -0.06 12.11 -1.72
N LEU A 257 -1.37 12.26 -1.50
CA LEU A 257 -2.11 11.50 -0.49
C LEU A 257 -3.09 10.49 -1.11
N GLY A 258 -3.00 10.26 -2.41
CA GLY A 258 -3.90 9.36 -3.12
C GLY A 258 -5.36 9.75 -2.92
N LYS A 259 -6.26 8.80 -2.64
CA LYS A 259 -7.68 9.11 -2.38
C LYS A 259 -7.98 9.09 -0.90
N ILE A 260 -8.74 10.09 -0.48
CA ILE A 260 -9.24 10.26 0.88
C ILE A 260 -10.76 10.39 0.78
N ASP A 261 -11.48 9.61 1.59
CA ASP A 261 -12.93 9.72 1.66
C ASP A 261 -13.31 11.11 2.23
N ASP A 262 -14.19 11.79 1.52
CA ASP A 262 -14.66 13.16 1.77
C ASP A 262 -13.59 14.26 1.87
N THR A 263 -13.42 14.86 3.04
CA THR A 263 -12.80 16.18 3.19
C THR A 263 -11.58 16.12 4.09
N ASP A 264 -10.57 16.91 3.77
CA ASP A 264 -9.31 16.85 4.48
C ASP A 264 -8.59 18.19 4.62
N GLU A 265 -7.82 18.31 5.70
CA GLU A 265 -6.81 19.36 5.90
C GLU A 265 -5.46 18.73 6.20
N VAL A 266 -4.41 19.28 5.59
CA VAL A 266 -3.07 18.71 5.70
C VAL A 266 -2.09 19.72 6.27
N TYR A 267 -1.29 19.25 7.23
CA TYR A 267 -0.31 20.04 7.96
C TYR A 267 1.06 19.36 7.91
N LEU A 268 2.09 20.12 7.53
CA LEU A 268 3.49 19.71 7.62
C LEU A 268 4.16 20.53 8.73
N ASN A 269 4.67 19.85 9.75
CA ASN A 269 5.32 20.47 10.90
C ASN A 269 4.46 21.57 11.56
N GLY A 270 3.15 21.32 11.69
CA GLY A 270 2.15 22.26 12.22
C GLY A 270 1.69 23.35 11.23
N THR A 271 2.33 23.48 10.07
CA THR A 271 1.96 24.46 9.03
C THR A 271 0.98 23.84 8.05
N LYS A 272 -0.21 24.44 7.86
CA LYS A 272 -1.18 23.97 6.86
C LYS A 272 -0.60 24.12 5.46
N ILE A 273 -0.58 23.03 4.68
CA ILE A 273 -0.08 23.01 3.30
C ILE A 273 -1.19 22.77 2.27
N GLY A 274 -2.36 22.31 2.70
CA GLY A 274 -3.44 22.01 1.76
C GLY A 274 -4.74 21.62 2.44
N SER A 275 -5.79 21.52 1.64
CA SER A 275 -7.09 20.97 2.02
C SER A 275 -7.92 20.65 0.78
N THR A 276 -8.85 19.70 0.91
CA THR A 276 -9.91 19.45 -0.07
C THR A 276 -11.27 19.55 0.60
N GLY A 277 -12.19 20.26 -0.05
CA GLY A 277 -13.52 20.53 0.48
C GLY A 277 -13.54 21.48 1.68
N ASN A 278 -14.64 21.45 2.42
CA ASN A 278 -14.85 22.21 3.65
C ASN A 278 -15.27 21.20 4.74
N LEU A 279 -14.52 21.13 5.84
CA LEU A 279 -14.76 20.16 6.91
C LEU A 279 -16.12 20.28 7.61
N ASN A 280 -16.87 21.36 7.37
CA ASN A 280 -18.24 21.55 7.90
C ASN A 280 -19.34 21.16 6.91
N GLU A 281 -19.00 20.76 5.70
CA GLU A 281 -19.95 20.48 4.62
C GLU A 281 -19.65 19.12 4.00
N SER A 282 -20.69 18.28 3.89
CA SER A 282 -20.52 16.99 3.21
C SER A 282 -20.38 17.17 1.70
N ASP A 283 -19.64 16.26 1.09
CA ASP A 283 -19.42 16.25 -0.36
C ASP A 283 -20.77 16.15 -1.12
N ARG A 284 -21.73 15.36 -0.63
CA ARG A 284 -23.11 15.24 -1.13
C ARG A 284 -23.88 16.55 -1.15
N HIS A 285 -23.66 17.42 -0.16
CA HIS A 285 -24.29 18.75 -0.13
C HIS A 285 -23.61 19.71 -1.11
N SER A 286 -22.30 19.52 -1.35
CA SER A 286 -21.54 20.32 -2.31
C SER A 286 -21.69 19.86 -3.77
N GLY A 287 -22.19 18.63 -4.00
CA GLY A 287 -22.30 18.02 -5.33
C GLY A 287 -20.95 17.62 -5.94
N ALA A 288 -19.90 17.52 -5.12
CA ALA A 288 -18.56 17.10 -5.53
C ALA A 288 -18.31 15.66 -5.08
N ASP A 289 -17.65 14.87 -5.92
CA ASP A 289 -17.21 13.52 -5.56
C ASP A 289 -15.80 13.62 -4.93
N PHE A 290 -15.70 14.17 -3.72
CA PHE A 290 -14.37 14.35 -3.10
C PHE A 290 -13.72 13.01 -2.78
N TYR A 291 -14.50 11.99 -2.43
CA TYR A 291 -13.98 10.65 -2.16
C TYR A 291 -13.14 10.08 -3.32
N ASP A 292 -13.54 10.30 -4.58
CA ASP A 292 -12.84 9.71 -5.74
C ASP A 292 -11.67 10.56 -6.29
N GLN A 293 -11.38 11.71 -5.67
CA GLN A 293 -10.32 12.62 -6.13
C GLN A 293 -8.94 12.19 -5.62
N TYR A 294 -7.92 12.25 -6.49
CA TYR A 294 -6.54 12.12 -6.02
C TYR A 294 -6.06 13.45 -5.44
N ARG A 295 -5.46 13.39 -4.25
CA ARG A 295 -4.96 14.53 -3.49
C ARG A 295 -3.50 14.81 -3.85
N GLY A 296 -3.22 16.08 -4.16
CA GLY A 296 -1.89 16.60 -4.40
C GLY A 296 -1.77 18.02 -3.86
N TYR A 297 -0.89 18.22 -2.87
CA TYR A 297 -0.70 19.51 -2.20
C TYR A 297 0.71 20.04 -2.42
N TYR A 298 0.81 21.20 -3.06
CA TYR A 298 2.07 21.88 -3.30
C TYR A 298 2.57 22.55 -2.02
N PHE A 299 3.86 22.43 -1.74
CA PHE A 299 4.48 23.12 -0.63
C PHE A 299 5.94 23.51 -0.93
N PRO A 300 6.47 24.59 -0.32
CA PRO A 300 7.88 24.95 -0.46
C PRO A 300 8.78 23.89 0.15
N ALA A 301 9.81 23.44 -0.58
CA ALA A 301 10.75 22.43 -0.06
C ALA A 301 11.47 22.90 1.22
N SER A 302 11.58 24.22 1.43
CA SER A 302 12.15 24.83 2.64
C SER A 302 11.36 24.54 3.93
N LEU A 303 10.15 23.98 3.84
CA LEU A 303 9.40 23.50 5.00
C LEU A 303 9.90 22.15 5.52
N LEU A 304 10.64 21.40 4.69
CA LEU A 304 11.24 20.13 5.10
C LEU A 304 12.39 20.36 6.07
N ARG A 305 12.48 19.45 7.03
CA ARG A 305 13.54 19.34 8.04
C ARG A 305 14.12 17.93 7.99
N ASP A 306 15.17 17.67 8.77
CA ASP A 306 15.74 16.32 8.89
C ASP A 306 14.71 15.30 9.40
N GLU A 307 13.83 15.76 10.31
CA GLU A 307 12.70 15.02 10.85
C GLU A 307 11.43 15.87 10.73
N ASN A 308 10.39 15.27 10.17
CA ASN A 308 9.13 15.94 9.85
C ASN A 308 7.95 15.19 10.44
N LEU A 309 6.92 15.94 10.82
CA LEU A 309 5.59 15.41 11.10
C LEU A 309 4.63 15.85 9.98
N LEU A 310 4.01 14.87 9.34
CA LEU A 310 2.81 15.07 8.54
C LEU A 310 1.58 14.75 9.40
N ALA A 311 0.62 15.66 9.47
CA ALA A 311 -0.68 15.44 10.08
C ALA A 311 -1.79 15.66 9.04
N VAL A 312 -2.75 14.73 8.98
CA VAL A 312 -3.90 14.79 8.06
C VAL A 312 -5.17 14.65 8.89
N ARG A 313 -5.98 15.70 8.88
CA ARG A 313 -7.31 15.72 9.48
C ARG A 313 -8.31 15.35 8.39
N VAL A 314 -9.09 14.31 8.60
CA VAL A 314 -10.11 13.82 7.68
C VAL A 314 -11.47 13.90 8.36
N HIS A 315 -12.50 14.28 7.61
CA HIS A 315 -13.89 14.17 8.04
C HIS A 315 -14.67 13.37 7.01
N ASP A 316 -15.09 12.17 7.41
CA ASP A 316 -16.01 11.31 6.68
C ASP A 316 -17.45 11.60 7.14
N HIS A 317 -18.33 11.97 6.22
CA HIS A 317 -19.73 12.28 6.48
C HIS A 317 -20.66 11.08 6.33
N GLY A 318 -20.14 9.92 5.93
CA GLY A 318 -20.85 8.65 5.99
C GLY A 318 -20.45 7.70 4.87
N GLY A 319 -20.11 6.48 5.23
CA GLY A 319 -19.76 5.47 4.24
C GLY A 319 -18.54 4.69 4.69
N ARG A 320 -17.46 4.80 3.92
CA ARG A 320 -16.21 4.11 4.24
C ARG A 320 -15.07 5.11 4.32
N GLY A 321 -14.69 5.48 5.53
CA GLY A 321 -13.74 6.55 5.75
C GLY A 321 -12.29 6.19 5.44
N GLY A 322 -11.46 7.24 5.35
CA GLY A 322 -10.02 7.14 5.43
C GLY A 322 -9.23 7.42 4.15
N ILE A 323 -7.91 7.33 4.27
CA ILE A 323 -6.96 7.44 3.17
C ILE A 323 -6.82 6.06 2.54
N TYR A 324 -7.63 5.77 1.52
CA TYR A 324 -7.90 4.39 1.10
C TYR A 324 -7.21 3.95 -0.19
N GLU A 325 -6.60 4.86 -0.94
CA GLU A 325 -5.89 4.54 -2.17
C GLU A 325 -4.60 5.36 -2.29
N GLY A 326 -3.55 4.76 -2.87
CA GLY A 326 -2.28 5.45 -3.17
C GLY A 326 -2.28 6.17 -4.52
N PRO A 327 -1.15 6.78 -4.93
CA PRO A 327 0.16 6.72 -4.29
C PRO A 327 0.27 7.69 -3.11
N LEU A 328 1.11 7.33 -2.13
CA LEU A 328 1.33 8.08 -0.90
C LEU A 328 2.80 8.45 -0.78
N GLY A 329 3.11 9.73 -0.87
CA GLY A 329 4.49 10.17 -0.80
C GLY A 329 4.73 11.61 -1.18
N ILE A 330 6.00 12.00 -1.17
CA ILE A 330 6.45 13.33 -1.59
C ILE A 330 7.26 13.20 -2.86
N ILE A 331 7.02 14.10 -3.81
CA ILE A 331 7.65 14.13 -5.12
C ILE A 331 7.96 15.59 -5.50
N SER A 332 8.99 15.82 -6.31
CA SER A 332 9.24 17.13 -6.90
C SER A 332 8.11 17.57 -7.83
N GLN A 333 7.89 18.90 -7.93
CA GLN A 333 6.83 19.46 -8.78
C GLN A 333 6.91 18.98 -10.24
N ASP A 334 8.10 18.98 -10.83
CA ASP A 334 8.27 18.61 -12.25
C ASP A 334 7.87 17.15 -12.50
N ARG A 335 8.27 16.24 -11.59
CA ARG A 335 7.91 14.82 -11.67
C ARG A 335 6.43 14.57 -11.37
N TYR A 336 5.80 15.39 -10.52
CA TYR A 336 4.35 15.34 -10.31
C TYR A 336 3.57 15.74 -11.56
N VAL A 337 4.03 16.77 -12.28
CA VAL A 337 3.42 17.16 -13.57
C VAL A 337 3.55 16.03 -14.58
N GLU A 338 4.74 15.44 -14.72
CA GLU A 338 4.99 14.29 -15.59
C GLU A 338 4.07 13.10 -15.26
N TYR A 339 3.93 12.77 -13.97
CA TYR A 339 3.01 11.72 -13.50
C TYR A 339 1.59 11.93 -14.03
N TRP A 340 1.02 13.13 -13.89
CA TRP A 340 -0.34 13.40 -14.32
C TRP A 340 -0.50 13.51 -15.83
N GLU A 341 0.55 13.90 -16.56
CA GLU A 341 0.54 13.86 -18.02
C GLU A 341 0.44 12.42 -18.53
N ILE A 342 1.19 11.49 -17.94
CA ILE A 342 1.15 10.06 -18.27
C ILE A 342 -0.22 9.46 -17.94
N VAL A 343 -0.70 9.63 -16.70
CA VAL A 343 -2.00 9.08 -16.26
C VAL A 343 -3.14 9.60 -17.14
N ARG A 344 -3.15 10.89 -17.50
CA ARG A 344 -4.18 11.44 -18.40
C ARG A 344 -4.09 10.89 -19.80
N ARG A 345 -2.89 10.61 -20.31
CA ARG A 345 -2.68 10.02 -21.64
C ARG A 345 -3.26 8.61 -21.71
N ASP A 346 -3.00 7.80 -20.69
CA ASP A 346 -3.42 6.40 -20.64
C ASP A 346 -4.92 6.25 -20.35
N ARG A 347 -5.54 7.23 -19.67
CA ARG A 347 -7.00 7.31 -19.47
C ARG A 347 -7.79 7.79 -20.69
N ARG A 348 -7.16 8.29 -21.76
CA ARG A 348 -7.93 8.66 -22.97
C ARG A 348 -8.46 7.39 -23.66
N PRO A 349 -9.79 7.23 -23.85
CA PRO A 349 -10.29 6.17 -24.70
C PRO A 349 -9.75 6.40 -26.12
N PHE A 350 -9.33 5.33 -26.78
CA PHE A 350 -8.83 5.30 -28.16
C PHE A 350 -9.91 5.78 -29.15
N ARG A 351 -10.16 7.09 -29.23
CA ARG A 351 -11.07 7.74 -30.18
C ARG A 351 -10.28 8.63 -31.13
N SER A 352 -9.35 8.07 -31.91
CA SER A 352 -8.82 8.77 -33.09
C SER A 352 -7.99 7.90 -34.06
N LEU A 353 -8.44 6.70 -34.45
CA LEU A 353 -7.82 6.01 -35.60
C LEU A 353 -8.82 5.36 -36.58
N VAL A 354 -9.99 5.96 -36.80
CA VAL A 354 -10.93 5.58 -37.89
C VAL A 354 -11.37 6.78 -38.75
N ARG A 355 -10.67 7.92 -38.71
CA ARG A 355 -10.98 9.07 -39.61
C ARG A 355 -9.86 9.47 -40.57
N ALA A 356 -9.03 8.51 -40.98
CA ALA A 356 -8.01 8.73 -42.02
C ALA A 356 -8.00 7.69 -43.14
N LEU A 357 -9.09 6.92 -43.35
CA LEU A 357 -9.21 5.98 -44.47
C LEU A 357 -10.57 6.04 -45.19
N SER A 358 -11.22 7.21 -45.24
CA SER A 358 -12.45 7.42 -46.04
C SER A 358 -12.28 8.43 -47.17
N HIS A 359 -11.05 8.68 -47.65
CA HIS A 359 -10.80 9.45 -48.88
C HIS A 359 -9.73 8.78 -49.75
N ILE A 360 -9.96 7.53 -50.12
CA ILE A 360 -9.46 6.97 -51.39
C ILE A 360 -10.58 6.10 -51.94
N HIS A 361 -11.50 6.72 -52.68
CA HIS A 361 -12.25 6.19 -53.84
C HIS A 361 -13.32 7.22 -54.21
N ASN A 362 -12.99 8.04 -55.21
CA ASN A 362 -13.87 8.47 -56.29
C ASN A 362 -13.00 8.88 -57.47
#